data_AF-A0A2E1GPX7-F1
#
_entry.id   AF-A0A2E1GPX7-F1
#
_cell.length_a   1.000
_cell.length_b   1.000
_cell.length_c   1.000
_cell.angle_alpha   90.00
_cell.angle_beta   90.00
_cell.angle_gamma   90.00
#
_symmetry.space_group_name_H-M   'P 1'
#
loop_
_entity.id
_entity.type
_entity.pdbx_description
1 polymer ?
#
loop_
_entity_poly.entity_id
_entity_poly.type
_entity_poly.pdbx_seq_one_letter_code
_entity_poly.pdbx_strand_id
1 'polypeptide(L)'
;MIRWLTALFFSIVIHLGILFGYSAFTQEKNDPTKRKITNVNFLESEIDKKAEIYKPKIAKPKTKKENIEQVSNKVIEEIKEIENLDQYLKEEELQKENNYKLGIVEQISAKVIKDIEGLWVRPNNISKGMFVDFSLKLNRVGLIESVELKRSSGNKTFDRAALTAIRKYKQIKYIRNIDDETFKIYFADFTLRFKPE
;
A
#
# COMPACT_ATOMS: atom_id res chain seq x y z
N MET A 1 18.15 -50.29 -27.49
CA MET A 1 18.00 -50.52 -26.04
C MET A 1 17.72 -49.21 -25.27
N ILE A 2 16.95 -48.27 -25.82
CA ILE A 2 16.77 -46.91 -25.22
C ILE A 2 15.30 -46.51 -24.97
N ARG A 3 14.33 -47.31 -25.46
CA ARG A 3 12.89 -46.97 -25.42
C ARG A 3 12.28 -46.92 -24.01
N TRP A 4 12.87 -47.67 -23.07
CA TRP A 4 12.42 -47.67 -21.67
C TRP A 4 12.97 -46.47 -20.89
N LEU A 5 14.13 -45.96 -21.31
CA LEU A 5 14.75 -44.80 -20.68
C LEU A 5 13.95 -43.53 -20.96
N THR A 6 13.45 -43.37 -22.20
CA THR A 6 12.57 -42.24 -22.56
C THR A 6 11.27 -42.21 -21.75
N ALA A 7 10.69 -43.38 -21.45
CA ALA A 7 9.49 -43.48 -20.61
C ALA A 7 9.78 -43.10 -19.14
N LEU A 8 10.94 -43.48 -18.62
CA LEU A 8 11.37 -43.15 -17.26
C LEU A 8 11.62 -41.64 -17.07
N PHE A 9 12.24 -41.00 -18.06
CA PHE A 9 12.42 -39.55 -18.07
C PHE A 9 11.10 -38.78 -18.13
N PHE A 10 10.15 -39.20 -18.98
CA PHE A 10 8.83 -38.57 -19.06
C PHE A 10 8.06 -38.68 -17.73
N SER A 11 8.14 -39.83 -17.05
CA SER A 11 7.52 -40.02 -15.74
C SER A 11 8.07 -39.04 -14.69
N ILE A 12 9.40 -38.90 -14.62
CA ILE A 12 10.06 -37.96 -13.71
C ILE A 12 9.66 -36.51 -14.00
N VAL A 13 9.59 -36.10 -15.27
CA VAL A 13 9.19 -34.73 -15.65
C VAL A 13 7.75 -34.44 -15.26
N ILE A 14 6.84 -35.41 -15.42
CA ILE A 14 5.43 -35.27 -15.00
C ILE A 14 5.34 -35.11 -13.49
N HIS A 15 6.04 -35.94 -12.72
CA HIS A 15 6.03 -35.83 -11.26
C HIS A 15 6.66 -34.52 -10.75
N LEU A 16 7.77 -34.07 -11.35
CA LEU A 16 8.38 -32.77 -11.05
C LEU A 16 7.46 -31.60 -11.42
N GLY A 17 6.76 -31.69 -12.54
CA GLY A 17 5.78 -30.68 -12.96
C GLY A 17 4.60 -30.56 -12.00
N ILE A 18 4.11 -31.68 -11.46
CA ILE A 18 3.06 -31.68 -10.44
C ILE A 18 3.58 -31.06 -9.13
N LEU A 19 4.78 -31.46 -8.67
CA LEU A 19 5.41 -30.91 -7.45
C LEU A 19 5.66 -29.40 -7.57
N PHE A 20 6.15 -28.94 -8.72
CA PHE A 20 6.37 -27.53 -9.02
C PHE A 20 5.04 -26.76 -9.14
N GLY A 21 4.03 -27.37 -9.76
CA GLY A 21 2.68 -26.81 -9.86
C GLY A 21 2.02 -26.59 -8.49
N TYR A 22 2.17 -27.53 -7.55
CA TYR A 22 1.71 -27.35 -6.16
C TYR A 22 2.47 -26.23 -5.44
N SER A 23 3.78 -26.05 -5.70
CA SER A 23 4.56 -24.96 -5.10
C SER A 23 4.20 -23.58 -5.67
N ALA A 24 3.85 -23.50 -6.96
CA ALA A 24 3.45 -22.26 -7.61
C ALA A 24 1.99 -21.86 -7.29
N PHE A 25 1.10 -22.82 -7.00
CA PHE A 25 -0.32 -22.56 -6.74
C PHE A 25 -0.68 -22.43 -5.25
N THR A 26 0.26 -22.66 -4.33
CA THR A 26 0.03 -22.41 -2.88
C THR A 26 0.47 -21.03 -2.41
N GLN A 27 0.72 -20.10 -3.34
CA GLN A 27 0.93 -18.68 -3.02
C GLN A 27 -0.41 -17.92 -2.96
N GLU A 28 -1.37 -18.45 -2.23
CA GLU A 28 -2.41 -17.62 -1.62
C GLU A 28 -1.84 -17.18 -0.27
N LYS A 29 -1.20 -16.00 -0.26
CA LYS A 29 -0.74 -15.35 0.98
C LYS A 29 -1.95 -14.81 1.73
N ASN A 30 -2.71 -15.70 2.36
CA ASN A 30 -3.43 -15.37 3.57
C ASN A 30 -2.39 -15.26 4.68
N ASP A 31 -2.02 -14.05 5.06
CA ASP A 31 -1.20 -13.79 6.24
C ASP A 31 -2.08 -13.39 7.42
N PRO A 32 -2.47 -14.32 8.31
CA PRO A 32 -2.95 -13.99 9.63
C PRO A 32 -1.82 -14.25 10.63
N THR A 33 -0.69 -13.55 10.55
CA THR A 33 0.32 -13.65 11.60
C THR A 33 0.25 -12.48 12.58
N LYS A 34 -0.33 -12.84 13.74
CA LYS A 34 0.17 -12.53 15.09
C LYS A 34 0.15 -11.06 15.52
N ARG A 35 -1.03 -10.62 15.97
CA ARG A 35 -1.10 -9.68 17.10
C ARG A 35 -0.64 -10.42 18.36
N LYS A 36 0.64 -10.30 18.70
CA LYS A 36 1.10 -10.53 20.07
C LYS A 36 0.58 -9.36 20.91
N ILE A 37 -0.52 -9.59 21.60
CA ILE A 37 -0.95 -8.72 22.69
C ILE A 37 0.10 -8.92 23.80
N THR A 38 1.14 -8.09 23.82
CA THR A 38 1.93 -7.93 25.04
C THR A 38 1.20 -6.90 25.89
N ASN A 39 0.56 -7.38 26.95
CA ASN A 39 0.21 -6.57 28.10
C ASN A 39 1.47 -5.83 28.57
N VAL A 40 1.53 -4.54 28.32
CA VAL A 40 2.43 -3.65 29.05
C VAL A 40 1.58 -2.53 29.61
N ASN A 41 1.44 -2.56 30.93
CA ASN A 41 0.98 -1.42 31.71
C ASN A 41 1.96 -0.29 31.42
N PHE A 42 1.48 0.82 30.85
CA PHE A 42 2.24 2.06 30.87
C PHE A 42 2.32 2.50 32.33
N LEU A 43 3.45 2.20 32.97
CA LEU A 43 3.86 2.93 34.16
C LEU A 43 4.39 4.27 33.68
N GLU A 44 3.59 5.29 33.97
CA GLU A 44 3.92 6.71 33.87
C GLU A 44 5.39 6.97 34.24
N SER A 45 6.10 7.67 33.38
CA SER A 45 7.49 8.04 33.54
C SER A 45 7.69 9.00 34.72
N GLU A 46 8.17 8.49 35.87
CA GLU A 46 8.79 9.29 36.93
C GLU A 46 10.25 9.69 36.58
N ILE A 47 10.47 10.21 35.37
CA ILE A 47 11.79 10.72 34.94
C ILE A 47 11.70 12.23 34.80
N ASP A 48 11.38 12.94 35.88
CA ASP A 48 11.47 14.42 35.91
C ASP A 48 11.87 15.00 37.29
N LYS A 49 12.39 14.19 38.24
CA LYS A 49 12.71 14.68 39.60
C LYS A 49 14.07 14.30 40.20
N LYS A 50 15.07 13.90 39.41
CA LYS A 50 16.43 13.65 39.95
C LYS A 50 17.58 14.21 39.11
N ALA A 51 17.36 15.34 38.44
CA ALA A 51 18.43 16.11 37.81
C ALA A 51 18.84 17.31 38.68
N GLU A 52 19.31 17.05 39.90
CA GLU A 52 20.12 18.03 40.64
C GLU A 52 20.92 17.29 41.73
N ILE A 53 22.18 17.71 41.93
CA ILE A 53 23.16 17.27 42.95
C ILE A 53 24.17 16.19 42.50
N TYR A 54 25.24 16.58 41.76
CA TYR A 54 26.61 16.71 42.30
C TYR A 54 27.65 17.07 41.20
N LYS A 55 28.40 18.15 41.45
CA LYS A 55 29.59 18.62 40.70
C LYS A 55 30.83 17.74 40.98
N PRO A 56 31.89 17.79 40.14
CA PRO A 56 32.84 16.69 39.94
C PRO A 56 33.98 16.67 40.95
N LYS A 57 34.49 15.48 41.28
CA LYS A 57 35.77 15.30 41.99
C LYS A 57 36.72 14.47 41.13
N ILE A 58 37.79 15.14 40.72
CA ILE A 58 38.92 14.63 39.93
C ILE A 58 39.67 13.57 40.75
N ALA A 59 39.89 12.40 40.17
CA ALA A 59 40.91 11.44 40.60
C ALA A 59 41.63 10.86 39.36
N LYS A 60 42.96 10.97 39.38
CA LYS A 60 43.91 10.62 38.31
C LYS A 60 44.12 9.10 38.17
N PRO A 61 44.73 8.63 37.06
CA PRO A 61 44.39 7.38 36.38
C PRO A 61 45.20 6.18 36.89
N LYS A 62 44.59 4.99 36.85
CA LYS A 62 45.31 3.70 36.91
C LYS A 62 44.87 2.80 35.76
N THR A 63 45.78 2.74 34.80
CA THR A 63 46.13 1.65 33.89
C THR A 63 45.29 0.36 33.99
N LYS A 64 44.50 0.08 32.95
CA LYS A 64 44.21 -1.26 32.43
C LYS A 64 44.06 -1.16 30.91
N LYS A 65 45.16 -1.39 30.20
CA LYS A 65 45.19 -1.51 28.73
C LYS A 65 45.03 -2.99 28.38
N GLU A 66 43.80 -3.48 28.36
CA GLU A 66 43.50 -4.81 27.78
C GLU A 66 42.03 -4.99 27.35
N ASN A 67 41.19 -3.96 27.44
CA ASN A 67 39.75 -4.08 27.14
C ASN A 67 39.19 -2.83 26.44
N ILE A 68 39.97 -2.26 25.50
CA ILE A 68 39.54 -1.07 24.74
C ILE A 68 38.93 -1.50 23.39
N GLU A 69 39.45 -2.53 22.74
CA GLU A 69 38.92 -3.03 21.46
C GLU A 69 37.63 -3.86 21.61
N GLN A 70 37.47 -4.64 22.68
CA GLN A 70 36.24 -5.41 22.91
C GLN A 70 35.08 -4.53 23.35
N VAL A 71 35.34 -3.50 24.17
CA VAL A 71 34.34 -2.48 24.52
C VAL A 71 34.02 -1.60 23.31
N SER A 72 35.01 -1.23 22.48
CA SER A 72 34.72 -0.44 21.27
C SER A 72 33.89 -1.24 20.26
N ASN A 73 34.21 -2.52 20.04
CA ASN A 73 33.46 -3.34 19.09
C ASN A 73 32.02 -3.59 19.56
N LYS A 74 31.81 -3.84 20.85
CA LYS A 74 30.47 -4.02 21.41
C LYS A 74 29.63 -2.75 21.35
N VAL A 75 30.22 -1.59 21.63
CA VAL A 75 29.55 -0.29 21.47
C VAL A 75 29.25 0.01 20.00
N ILE A 76 30.14 -0.35 19.07
CA ILE A 76 29.91 -0.21 17.63
C ILE A 76 28.78 -1.14 17.14
N GLU A 77 28.70 -2.36 17.64
CA GLU A 77 27.61 -3.31 17.33
C GLU A 77 26.27 -2.83 17.90
N GLU A 78 26.24 -2.39 19.17
CA GLU A 78 25.04 -1.81 19.78
C GLU A 78 24.58 -0.55 19.04
N ILE A 79 25.49 0.33 18.59
CA ILE A 79 25.14 1.51 17.77
C ILE A 79 24.55 1.09 16.42
N LYS A 80 25.12 0.08 15.74
CA LYS A 80 24.60 -0.44 14.46
C LYS A 80 23.23 -1.12 14.60
N GLU A 81 22.99 -1.79 15.73
CA GLU A 81 21.71 -2.41 16.05
C GLU A 81 20.64 -1.35 16.35
N ILE A 82 20.99 -0.30 17.11
CA ILE A 82 20.11 0.86 17.36
C ILE A 82 19.79 1.61 16.06
N GLU A 83 20.79 1.85 15.21
CA GLU A 83 20.58 2.51 13.90
C GLU A 83 19.67 1.68 12.98
N ASN A 84 19.80 0.34 13.00
CA ASN A 84 18.86 -0.56 12.33
C ASN A 84 17.44 -0.42 12.90
N LEU A 85 17.31 -0.43 14.23
CA LEU A 85 16.01 -0.33 14.89
C LEU A 85 15.32 1.01 14.57
N ASP A 86 16.06 2.13 14.62
CA ASP A 86 15.57 3.45 14.26
C ASP A 86 15.09 3.50 12.79
N GLN A 87 15.80 2.81 11.90
CA GLN A 87 15.39 2.68 10.50
C GLN A 87 14.08 1.87 10.36
N TYR A 88 13.96 0.74 11.06
CA TYR A 88 12.73 -0.06 11.06
C TYR A 88 11.53 0.72 11.60
N LEU A 89 11.72 1.50 12.68
CA LEU A 89 10.66 2.32 13.26
C LEU A 89 10.19 3.41 12.29
N LYS A 90 11.12 4.11 11.63
CA LYS A 90 10.79 5.11 10.60
C LYS A 90 10.05 4.50 9.42
N GLU A 91 10.48 3.31 8.97
CA GLU A 91 9.79 2.60 7.91
C GLU A 91 8.37 2.20 8.33
N GLU A 92 8.19 1.68 9.55
CA GLU A 92 6.86 1.35 10.07
C GLU A 92 5.93 2.57 10.15
N GLU A 93 6.44 3.72 10.61
CA GLU A 93 5.69 4.98 10.65
C GLU A 93 5.27 5.43 9.24
N LEU A 94 6.20 5.39 8.27
CA LEU A 94 5.92 5.72 6.88
C LEU A 94 4.86 4.77 6.28
N GLN A 95 4.95 3.47 6.58
CA GLN A 95 3.96 2.49 6.14
C GLN A 95 2.58 2.76 6.75
N LYS A 96 2.52 3.12 8.04
CA LYS A 96 1.27 3.51 8.70
C LYS A 96 0.66 4.75 8.05
N GLU A 97 1.46 5.76 7.77
CA GLU A 97 1.00 6.99 7.09
C GLU A 97 0.48 6.68 5.68
N ASN A 98 1.22 5.88 4.89
CA ASN A 98 0.81 5.48 3.55
C ASN A 98 -0.49 4.68 3.57
N ASN A 99 -0.63 3.73 4.49
CA ASN A 99 -1.86 2.94 4.66
C ASN A 99 -3.06 3.83 5.04
N TYR A 100 -2.83 4.83 5.91
CA TYR A 100 -3.85 5.81 6.25
C TYR A 100 -4.29 6.64 5.03
N LYS A 101 -3.33 7.16 4.25
CA LYS A 101 -3.60 7.89 3.00
C LYS A 101 -4.39 7.03 2.00
N LEU A 102 -3.96 5.79 1.78
CA LEU A 102 -4.65 4.83 0.90
C LEU A 102 -6.09 4.57 1.37
N GLY A 103 -6.32 4.42 2.67
CA GLY A 103 -7.67 4.27 3.23
C GLY A 103 -8.57 5.47 2.93
N ILE A 104 -8.05 6.70 2.99
CA ILE A 104 -8.80 7.90 2.60
C ILE A 104 -9.11 7.89 1.09
N VAL A 105 -8.13 7.56 0.26
CA VAL A 105 -8.29 7.48 -1.20
C VAL A 105 -9.39 6.49 -1.57
N GLU A 106 -9.40 5.30 -0.96
CA GLU A 106 -10.42 4.27 -1.18
C GLU A 106 -11.82 4.76 -0.78
N GLN A 107 -11.94 5.37 0.41
CA GLN A 107 -13.22 5.91 0.89
C GLN A 107 -13.78 7.01 -0.03
N ILE A 108 -12.92 7.90 -0.51
CA ILE A 108 -13.33 8.95 -1.46
C ILE A 108 -13.72 8.31 -2.80
N SER A 109 -12.93 7.37 -3.30
CA SER A 109 -13.19 6.67 -4.56
C SER A 109 -14.54 5.95 -4.53
N ALA A 110 -14.85 5.27 -3.43
CA ALA A 110 -16.14 4.61 -3.24
C ALA A 110 -17.32 5.60 -3.27
N LYS A 111 -17.17 6.76 -2.62
CA LYS A 111 -18.19 7.82 -2.66
C LYS A 111 -18.38 8.37 -4.07
N VAL A 112 -17.28 8.62 -4.80
CA VAL A 112 -17.31 9.08 -6.19
C VAL A 112 -18.03 8.09 -7.09
N ILE A 113 -17.68 6.81 -6.98
CA ILE A 113 -18.32 5.75 -7.76
C ILE A 113 -19.82 5.74 -7.48
N LYS A 114 -20.22 5.78 -6.20
CA LYS A 114 -21.63 5.79 -5.80
C LYS A 114 -22.38 7.01 -6.33
N ASP A 115 -21.78 8.20 -6.24
CA ASP A 115 -22.38 9.45 -6.69
C ASP A 115 -22.58 9.45 -8.22
N ILE A 116 -21.58 8.97 -8.98
CA ILE A 116 -21.68 8.84 -10.43
C ILE A 116 -22.68 7.75 -10.84
N GLU A 117 -22.70 6.62 -10.13
CA GLU A 117 -23.65 5.55 -10.37
C GLU A 117 -25.09 6.03 -10.19
N GLY A 118 -25.37 6.83 -9.15
CA GLY A 118 -26.69 7.43 -8.94
C GLY A 118 -27.13 8.37 -10.06
N LEU A 119 -26.20 8.93 -10.84
CA LEU A 119 -26.48 9.77 -12.00
C LEU A 119 -26.54 8.99 -13.33
N TRP A 120 -26.14 7.74 -13.30
CA TRP A 120 -25.98 6.91 -14.48
C TRP A 120 -27.27 6.19 -14.85
N VAL A 121 -27.83 6.55 -16.01
CA VAL A 121 -29.01 5.87 -16.57
C VAL A 121 -28.53 4.67 -17.38
N ARG A 122 -28.67 3.46 -16.83
CA ARG A 122 -28.25 2.23 -17.51
C ARG A 122 -29.18 1.93 -18.70
N PRO A 123 -28.65 1.79 -19.92
CA PRO A 123 -29.46 1.45 -21.08
C PRO A 123 -29.88 -0.02 -21.05
N ASN A 124 -31.01 -0.36 -21.68
CA ASN A 124 -31.50 -1.76 -21.71
C ASN A 124 -30.67 -2.67 -22.64
N ASN A 125 -30.00 -2.11 -23.64
CA ASN A 125 -29.23 -2.86 -24.63
C ASN A 125 -27.80 -3.11 -24.14
N ILE A 126 -27.67 -3.95 -23.11
CA ILE A 126 -26.39 -4.30 -22.46
C ILE A 126 -25.95 -5.69 -22.91
N SER A 127 -24.68 -5.84 -23.26
CA SER A 127 -24.03 -7.12 -23.54
C SER A 127 -23.11 -7.54 -22.39
N LYS A 128 -22.99 -8.84 -22.14
CA LYS A 128 -22.13 -9.36 -21.08
C LYS A 128 -20.67 -8.97 -21.31
N GLY A 129 -19.97 -8.52 -20.28
CA GLY A 129 -18.54 -8.20 -20.32
C GLY A 129 -18.17 -6.90 -21.05
N MET A 130 -19.13 -6.09 -21.51
CA MET A 130 -18.83 -4.79 -22.10
C MET A 130 -18.38 -3.78 -21.02
N PHE A 131 -17.42 -2.92 -21.36
CA PHE A 131 -17.04 -1.81 -20.49
C PHE A 131 -16.41 -0.67 -21.27
N VAL A 132 -16.62 0.55 -20.78
CA VAL A 132 -16.07 1.79 -21.31
C VAL A 132 -15.13 2.41 -20.28
N ASP A 133 -13.99 2.90 -20.74
CA ASP A 133 -12.97 3.55 -19.91
C ASP A 133 -12.86 5.03 -20.31
N PHE A 134 -13.00 5.92 -19.32
CA PHE A 134 -12.78 7.34 -19.46
C PHE A 134 -11.62 7.79 -18.59
N SER A 135 -10.71 8.61 -19.12
CA SER A 135 -9.74 9.35 -18.31
C SER A 135 -10.30 10.73 -17.99
N LEU A 136 -10.25 11.09 -16.71
CA LEU A 136 -10.78 12.34 -16.19
C LEU A 136 -9.60 13.13 -15.63
N LYS A 137 -9.53 14.41 -15.98
CA LYS A 137 -8.61 15.36 -15.34
C LYS A 137 -9.37 16.28 -14.43
N LEU A 138 -8.87 16.41 -13.20
CA LEU A 138 -9.50 17.22 -12.17
C LEU A 138 -8.56 18.32 -11.72
N ASN A 139 -9.15 19.42 -11.27
CA ASN A 139 -8.42 20.43 -10.53
C ASN A 139 -8.48 20.21 -9.02
N ARG A 140 -7.71 21.03 -8.30
CA ARG A 140 -7.60 20.99 -6.84
C ARG A 140 -8.93 21.25 -6.11
N VAL A 141 -9.89 21.90 -6.76
CA VAL A 141 -11.23 22.16 -6.22
C VAL A 141 -12.18 20.97 -6.46
N GLY A 142 -11.72 19.95 -7.19
CA GLY A 142 -12.45 18.75 -7.58
C GLY A 142 -13.34 18.93 -8.81
N LEU A 143 -13.21 20.02 -9.57
CA LEU A 143 -13.93 20.18 -10.83
C LEU A 143 -13.31 19.30 -11.90
N ILE A 144 -14.15 18.64 -12.69
CA ILE A 144 -13.72 17.83 -13.83
C ILE A 144 -13.45 18.79 -15.00
N GLU A 145 -12.18 18.93 -15.38
CA GLU A 145 -11.73 19.83 -16.46
C GLU A 145 -11.79 19.15 -17.82
N SER A 146 -11.44 17.87 -17.89
CA SER A 146 -11.51 17.10 -19.12
C SER A 146 -12.03 15.69 -18.89
N VAL A 147 -12.66 15.15 -19.94
CA VAL A 147 -13.11 13.76 -20.01
C VAL A 147 -12.72 13.22 -21.37
N GLU A 148 -11.81 12.26 -21.41
CA GLU A 148 -11.32 11.63 -22.61
C GLU A 148 -11.77 10.16 -22.66
N LEU A 149 -12.32 9.74 -23.80
CA LEU A 149 -12.64 8.34 -24.04
C LEU A 149 -11.34 7.57 -24.30
N LYS A 150 -10.92 6.71 -23.37
CA LYS A 150 -9.75 5.83 -23.56
C LYS A 150 -10.15 4.55 -24.30
N ARG A 151 -11.32 4.00 -24.00
CA ARG A 151 -11.82 2.78 -24.65
C ARG A 151 -13.33 2.77 -24.75
N SER A 152 -13.87 2.61 -25.95
CA SER A 152 -15.31 2.40 -26.18
C SER A 152 -15.75 1.00 -25.72
N SER A 153 -16.99 0.87 -25.26
CA SER A 153 -17.61 -0.43 -24.99
C SER A 153 -18.04 -1.20 -26.24
N GLY A 154 -18.00 -0.55 -27.42
CA GLY A 154 -18.61 -1.06 -28.65
C GLY A 154 -20.10 -0.72 -28.78
N ASN A 155 -20.74 -0.18 -27.72
CA ASN A 155 -22.12 0.26 -27.72
C ASN A 155 -22.21 1.77 -27.46
N LYS A 156 -22.56 2.54 -28.51
CA LYS A 156 -22.63 4.00 -28.44
C LYS A 156 -23.64 4.52 -27.42
N THR A 157 -24.72 3.80 -27.16
CA THR A 157 -25.74 4.21 -26.18
C THR A 157 -25.20 4.10 -24.77
N PHE A 158 -24.47 3.03 -24.47
CA PHE A 158 -23.79 2.85 -23.19
C PHE A 158 -22.68 3.88 -22.96
N ASP A 159 -21.82 4.11 -23.96
CA ASP A 159 -20.76 5.11 -23.87
C ASP A 159 -21.32 6.52 -23.62
N ARG A 160 -22.41 6.88 -24.31
CA ARG A 160 -23.11 8.16 -24.11
C ARG A 160 -23.74 8.27 -22.73
N ALA A 161 -24.35 7.19 -22.23
CA ALA A 161 -24.94 7.16 -20.90
C ALA A 161 -23.89 7.38 -19.81
N ALA A 162 -22.74 6.69 -19.91
CA ALA A 162 -21.61 6.86 -19.00
C ALA A 162 -21.04 8.29 -19.07
N LEU A 163 -20.78 8.82 -20.27
CA LEU A 163 -20.30 10.19 -20.46
C LEU A 163 -21.28 11.23 -19.88
N THR A 164 -22.58 11.00 -20.02
CA THR A 164 -23.62 11.88 -19.47
C THR A 164 -23.59 11.87 -17.95
N ALA A 165 -23.39 10.70 -17.31
CA ALA A 165 -23.27 10.59 -15.86
C ALA A 165 -22.07 11.40 -15.33
N ILE A 166 -20.91 11.26 -15.96
CA ILE A 166 -19.69 12.03 -15.60
C ILE A 166 -19.95 13.54 -15.71
N ARG A 167 -20.54 13.98 -16.83
CA ARG A 167 -20.83 15.40 -17.07
C ARG A 167 -21.85 15.98 -16.10
N LYS A 168 -22.87 15.19 -15.72
CA LYS A 168 -23.85 15.59 -14.70
C LYS A 168 -23.20 15.72 -13.32
N TYR A 169 -22.23 14.86 -13.01
CA TYR A 169 -21.57 14.91 -11.71
C TYR A 169 -20.77 16.21 -11.53
N LYS A 170 -20.04 16.64 -12.58
CA LYS A 170 -19.32 17.93 -12.71
C LYS A 170 -18.20 18.19 -11.70
N GLN A 171 -18.42 17.89 -10.42
CA GLN A 171 -17.52 18.20 -9.33
C GLN A 171 -17.50 17.09 -8.26
N ILE A 172 -16.29 16.70 -7.88
CA ILE A 172 -16.03 15.82 -6.75
C ILE A 172 -15.83 16.65 -5.49
N LYS A 173 -16.81 16.67 -4.60
CA LYS A 173 -16.82 17.55 -3.42
C LYS A 173 -15.75 17.19 -2.38
N TYR A 174 -15.35 15.93 -2.33
CA TYR A 174 -14.45 15.38 -1.30
C TYR A 174 -12.96 15.74 -1.52
N ILE A 175 -12.60 16.27 -2.69
CA ILE A 175 -11.21 16.60 -3.06
C ILE A 175 -10.66 17.80 -2.27
N ARG A 176 -11.52 18.69 -1.79
CA ARG A 176 -11.05 19.90 -1.10
C ARG A 176 -10.30 19.64 0.21
N ASN A 177 -10.50 18.47 0.82
CA ASN A 177 -10.02 18.15 2.17
C ASN A 177 -8.82 17.20 2.18
N ILE A 178 -8.29 16.81 1.03
CA ILE A 178 -7.11 15.94 0.90
C ILE A 178 -5.86 16.78 0.68
N ASP A 179 -4.69 16.27 1.08
CA ASP A 179 -3.41 16.95 0.89
C ASP A 179 -3.01 17.05 -0.60
N ASP A 180 -2.08 17.94 -0.92
CA ASP A 180 -1.67 18.25 -2.30
C ASP A 180 -1.01 17.06 -3.00
N GLU A 181 -0.24 16.27 -2.26
CA GLU A 181 0.50 15.13 -2.77
C GLU A 181 -0.47 13.99 -3.15
N THR A 182 -1.33 13.59 -2.21
CA THR A 182 -2.37 12.57 -2.43
C THR A 182 -3.29 12.96 -3.59
N PHE A 183 -3.68 14.23 -3.70
CA PHE A 183 -4.47 14.69 -4.84
C PHE A 183 -3.74 14.48 -6.18
N LYS A 184 -2.49 14.94 -6.27
CA LYS A 184 -1.70 14.84 -7.51
C LYS A 184 -1.49 13.39 -7.93
N ILE A 185 -1.24 12.50 -6.97
CA ILE A 185 -0.95 11.09 -7.23
C ILE A 185 -2.22 10.33 -7.63
N TYR A 186 -3.35 10.53 -6.94
CA TYR A 186 -4.52 9.65 -7.05
C TYR A 186 -5.73 10.26 -7.77
N PHE A 187 -5.85 11.59 -7.81
CA PHE A 187 -7.09 12.25 -8.25
C PHE A 187 -6.93 13.27 -9.38
N ALA A 188 -5.71 13.77 -9.64
CA ALA A 188 -5.48 14.76 -10.69
C ALA A 188 -5.76 14.21 -12.09
N ASP A 189 -5.36 12.96 -12.37
CA ASP A 189 -5.73 12.21 -13.56
C ASP A 189 -6.04 10.77 -13.13
N PHE A 190 -7.26 10.30 -13.40
CA PHE A 190 -7.63 8.92 -13.12
C PHE A 190 -8.55 8.36 -14.19
N THR A 191 -8.56 7.03 -14.29
CA THR A 191 -9.45 6.31 -15.21
C THR A 191 -10.67 5.79 -14.47
N LEU A 192 -11.86 6.12 -15.00
CA LEU A 192 -13.13 5.61 -14.54
C LEU A 192 -13.66 4.58 -15.54
N ARG A 193 -13.89 3.36 -15.04
CA ARG A 193 -14.44 2.25 -15.82
C ARG A 193 -15.90 2.04 -15.48
N PHE A 194 -16.76 2.07 -16.49
CA PHE A 194 -18.17 1.68 -16.34
C PHE A 194 -18.36 0.25 -16.82
N LYS A 195 -18.91 -0.57 -15.93
CA LYS A 195 -19.35 -1.93 -16.21
C LYS A 195 -20.85 -2.03 -15.88
N PRO A 196 -21.65 -2.70 -16.71
CA PRO A 196 -23.07 -2.89 -16.44
C PRO A 196 -23.34 -3.96 -15.37
N GLU A 197 -22.40 -4.89 -15.17
CA GLU A 197 -22.41 -5.99 -14.20
C GLU A 197 -21.64 -5.63 -12.94
#